data_AF-A0A3C2CKH7-F1
#
_entry.id   AF-A0A3C2CKH7-F1
#
_cell.length_a   1.000
_cell.length_b   1.000
_cell.length_c   1.000
_cell.angle_alpha   90.00
_cell.angle_beta   90.00
_cell.angle_gamma   90.00
#
_symmetry.space_group_name_H-M   'P 1'
#
loop_
_entity.id
_entity.type
_entity.pdbx_description
1 polymer ?
#
loop_
_entity_poly.entity_id
_entity_poly.type
_entity_poly.pdbx_seq_one_letter_code
_entity_poly.pdbx_strand_id
1 'polypeptide(L)'
;QSGNFVSSFLNYANQTGIGISRSVSAGNAAATEIIDFLEWFSIDPATDVALCYIEGLEKGRDFFERIKEITKKLPIVLVKGGITVGGQRAAASHTGSLASDSKIFEGMTRQAGVTRAPDIESAFEIAATFATQPLPNGSRTLVLTTAGGWGVVAADAISQSSELVLAPLPNDLKETINKLLPPRWSRNNPVDLAGGETRDTIPELLSVASKHPEIDSIIQLGLGIQGNTANLVRTGKFYPEHGLERIVNFHERQEKRYAEASIEVSLTSGKPVLVASELAATQPNNPMVKTIRDSGRLCYISANRAVSALNHLVRYSGWRNQSN
;
A
#
# COMPACT_ATOMS: atom_id res chain seq x y z
N GLN A 1 -0.12 22.36 6.67
CA GLN A 1 -0.85 23.60 7.03
C GLN A 1 -1.92 23.37 8.09
N SER A 2 -2.56 22.19 8.18
CA SER A 2 -3.46 21.85 9.30
C SER A 2 -2.81 20.91 10.31
N GLY A 3 -2.76 21.32 11.59
CA GLY A 3 -2.20 20.49 12.68
C GLY A 3 -3.03 19.25 12.99
N ASN A 4 -4.35 19.29 12.76
CA ASN A 4 -5.21 18.13 12.98
C ASN A 4 -4.91 17.00 12.00
N PHE A 5 -4.56 17.30 10.75
CA PHE A 5 -4.15 16.25 9.82
C PHE A 5 -2.81 15.62 10.18
N VAL A 6 -1.88 16.39 10.75
CA VAL A 6 -0.65 15.82 11.33
C VAL A 6 -1.00 14.79 12.41
N SER A 7 -1.91 15.14 13.33
CA SER A 7 -2.42 14.20 14.35
C SER A 7 -3.08 12.96 13.72
N SER A 8 -3.90 13.13 12.68
CA SER A 8 -4.51 12.00 11.96
C SER A 8 -3.47 11.04 11.38
N PHE A 9 -2.41 11.55 10.75
CA PHE A 9 -1.33 10.70 10.21
C PHE A 9 -0.56 9.97 11.32
N LEU A 10 -0.32 10.62 12.46
CA LEU A 10 0.29 9.97 13.63
C LEU A 10 -0.61 8.86 14.21
N ASN A 11 -1.92 9.06 14.22
CA ASN A 11 -2.87 8.03 14.65
C ASN A 11 -2.86 6.82 13.71
N TYR A 12 -2.85 7.05 12.39
CA TYR A 12 -2.71 5.97 11.42
C TYR A 12 -1.36 5.25 11.54
N ALA A 13 -0.27 5.97 11.75
CA ALA A 13 1.06 5.40 12.01
C ALA A 13 1.03 4.48 13.23
N ASN A 14 0.48 4.95 14.36
CA ASN A 14 0.34 4.16 15.57
C ASN A 14 -0.56 2.93 15.38
N GLN A 15 -1.67 3.06 14.64
CA GLN A 15 -2.59 1.95 14.36
C GLN A 15 -1.95 0.86 13.49
N THR A 16 -1.11 1.25 12.55
CA THR A 16 -0.56 0.37 11.50
C THR A 16 0.86 -0.12 11.78
N GLY A 17 1.56 0.49 12.73
CA GLY A 17 2.97 0.19 13.03
C GLY A 17 3.96 0.86 12.06
N ILE A 18 3.49 1.73 11.16
CA ILE A 18 4.35 2.45 10.22
C ILE A 18 5.12 3.55 10.96
N GLY A 19 6.44 3.55 10.80
CA GLY A 19 7.31 4.54 11.45
C GLY A 19 7.16 5.96 10.89
N ILE A 20 7.43 6.95 11.73
CA ILE A 20 7.47 8.37 11.35
C ILE A 20 8.84 8.93 11.73
N SER A 21 9.62 9.37 10.75
CA SER A 21 10.94 9.96 10.98
C SER A 21 10.83 11.41 11.48
N ARG A 22 9.92 12.19 10.88
CA ARG A 22 9.70 13.61 11.15
C ARG A 22 8.20 13.93 11.09
N SER A 23 7.77 14.85 11.94
CA SER A 23 6.40 15.36 11.94
C SER A 23 6.42 16.86 12.19
N VAL A 24 5.83 17.64 11.29
CA VAL A 24 5.85 19.10 11.34
C VAL A 24 4.46 19.65 11.06
N SER A 25 3.94 20.45 11.99
CA SER A 25 2.77 21.29 11.76
C SER A 25 3.22 22.70 11.42
N ALA A 26 3.18 23.07 10.13
CA ALA A 26 3.58 24.40 9.68
C ALA A 26 2.60 25.53 10.07
N GLY A 27 1.37 25.19 10.49
CA GLY A 27 0.31 26.16 10.75
C GLY A 27 0.15 27.16 9.60
N ASN A 28 0.23 28.44 9.92
CA ASN A 28 0.14 29.55 8.96
C ASN A 28 1.28 29.60 7.95
N ALA A 29 2.41 28.92 8.21
CA ALA A 29 3.57 28.88 7.31
C ALA A 29 4.11 30.29 6.93
N ALA A 30 4.13 31.23 7.90
CA ALA A 30 4.40 32.65 7.64
C ALA A 30 5.86 32.99 7.28
N ALA A 31 6.81 32.15 7.71
CA ALA A 31 8.25 32.36 7.47
C ALA A 31 8.88 31.14 6.78
N THR A 32 8.58 29.94 7.28
CA THR A 32 8.99 28.68 6.67
C THR A 32 7.78 28.02 6.04
N GLU A 33 7.84 27.79 4.73
CA GLU A 33 6.79 27.23 3.92
C GLU A 33 6.90 25.69 3.83
N ILE A 34 5.83 25.02 3.38
CA ILE A 34 5.82 23.56 3.23
C ILE A 34 6.97 23.08 2.33
N ILE A 35 7.27 23.83 1.28
CA ILE A 35 8.32 23.47 0.32
C ILE A 35 9.72 23.44 0.97
N ASP A 36 10.00 24.32 1.94
CA ASP A 36 11.28 24.35 2.64
C ASP A 36 11.48 23.07 3.48
N PHE A 37 10.41 22.58 4.12
CA PHE A 37 10.46 21.30 4.84
C PHE A 37 10.64 20.12 3.89
N LEU A 38 9.98 20.14 2.72
CA LEU A 38 10.16 19.08 1.71
C LEU A 38 11.59 19.05 1.17
N GLU A 39 12.24 20.20 1.01
CA GLU A 39 13.66 20.25 0.62
C GLU A 39 14.55 19.65 1.69
N TRP A 40 14.31 19.98 2.96
CA TRP A 40 15.05 19.38 4.06
C TRP A 40 14.85 17.86 4.13
N PHE A 41 13.60 17.39 4.00
CA PHE A 41 13.30 15.95 3.96
C PHE A 41 14.01 15.24 2.80
N SER A 42 14.19 15.90 1.66
CA SER A 42 14.84 15.31 0.47
C SER A 42 16.32 14.98 0.65
N ILE A 43 16.96 15.54 1.69
CA ILE A 43 18.36 15.28 2.04
C ILE A 43 18.51 14.57 3.39
N ASP A 44 17.41 14.26 4.08
CA ASP A 44 17.41 13.55 5.35
C ASP A 44 17.45 12.03 5.10
N PRO A 45 18.54 11.33 5.45
CA PRO A 45 18.66 9.90 5.19
C PRO A 45 17.66 9.05 5.99
N ALA A 46 16.96 9.63 6.97
CA ALA A 46 15.90 8.95 7.71
C ALA A 46 14.52 9.03 7.03
N THR A 47 14.39 9.68 5.86
CA THR A 47 13.09 9.94 5.23
C THR A 47 12.99 9.30 3.84
N ASP A 48 12.13 8.29 3.72
CA ASP A 48 11.92 7.54 2.47
C ASP A 48 10.81 8.12 1.58
N VAL A 49 9.89 8.89 2.17
CA VAL A 49 8.75 9.54 1.50
C VAL A 49 8.32 10.76 2.32
N ALA A 50 7.83 11.81 1.65
CA ALA A 50 7.14 12.89 2.34
C ALA A 50 5.64 12.87 2.07
N LEU A 51 4.84 13.07 3.12
CA LEU A 51 3.40 13.27 3.03
C LEU A 51 3.07 14.70 3.48
N CYS A 52 2.32 15.45 2.68
CA CYS A 52 1.93 16.81 3.04
C CYS A 52 0.46 17.12 2.72
N TYR A 53 -0.07 18.07 3.47
CA TYR A 53 -1.38 18.67 3.23
C TYR A 53 -1.24 20.17 2.93
N ILE A 54 -1.76 20.58 1.79
CA ILE A 54 -1.69 21.95 1.27
C ILE A 54 -3.11 22.48 1.06
N GLU A 55 -3.41 23.64 1.64
CA GLU A 55 -4.65 24.40 1.45
C GLU A 55 -4.46 25.46 0.37
N GLY A 56 -3.35 26.18 0.44
CA GLY A 56 -3.00 27.27 -0.48
C GLY A 56 -1.50 27.37 -0.72
N LEU A 57 -1.15 27.92 -1.88
CA LEU A 57 0.21 28.25 -2.29
C LEU A 57 0.22 29.71 -2.75
N GLU A 58 1.08 30.54 -2.19
CA GLU A 58 1.24 31.92 -2.65
C GLU A 58 2.15 31.99 -3.88
N LYS A 59 3.32 31.35 -3.81
CA LYS A 59 4.36 31.38 -4.86
C LYS A 59 4.35 30.12 -5.72
N GLY A 60 3.29 29.96 -6.51
CA GLY A 60 3.06 28.72 -7.30
C GLY A 60 4.19 28.32 -8.24
N ARG A 61 4.88 29.28 -8.89
CA ARG A 61 6.00 28.94 -9.80
C ARG A 61 7.23 28.45 -9.03
N ASP A 62 7.60 29.13 -7.95
CA ASP A 62 8.71 28.72 -7.09
C ASP A 62 8.48 27.31 -6.52
N PHE A 63 7.26 27.08 -6.00
CA PHE A 63 6.84 25.76 -5.52
C PHE A 63 7.02 24.68 -6.58
N PHE A 64 6.58 24.93 -7.83
CA PHE A 64 6.69 23.96 -8.91
C PHE A 64 8.15 23.60 -9.24
N GLU A 65 9.02 24.60 -9.38
CA GLU A 65 10.43 24.36 -9.72
C GLU A 65 11.11 23.52 -8.64
N ARG A 66 10.90 23.88 -7.37
CA ARG A 66 11.51 23.20 -6.23
C ARG A 66 10.94 21.80 -6.04
N ILE A 67 9.62 21.63 -6.05
CA ILE A 67 9.00 20.32 -5.80
C ILE A 67 9.33 19.31 -6.90
N LYS A 68 9.50 19.77 -8.15
CA LYS A 68 9.91 18.91 -9.26
C LYS A 68 11.30 18.32 -9.03
N GLU A 69 12.25 19.12 -8.54
CA GLU A 69 13.61 18.64 -8.24
C GLU A 69 13.64 17.75 -6.99
N ILE A 70 12.85 18.06 -5.97
CA ILE A 70 12.69 17.23 -4.78
C ILE A 70 12.14 15.84 -5.15
N THR A 71 11.10 15.80 -5.99
CA THR A 71 10.37 14.57 -6.31
C THR A 71 11.22 13.53 -7.06
N LYS A 72 12.31 13.95 -7.71
CA LYS A 72 13.31 13.04 -8.32
C LYS A 72 14.08 12.22 -7.29
N LYS A 73 14.24 12.76 -6.07
CA LYS A 73 15.02 12.17 -4.97
C LYS A 73 14.12 11.50 -3.92
N LEU A 74 12.96 12.10 -3.65
CA LEU A 74 12.04 11.69 -2.60
C LEU A 74 10.61 11.62 -3.14
N PRO A 75 9.91 10.48 -3.09
CA PRO A 75 8.49 10.43 -3.40
C PRO A 75 7.69 11.41 -2.53
N ILE A 76 6.80 12.18 -3.15
CA ILE A 76 5.94 13.15 -2.45
C ILE A 76 4.47 12.75 -2.61
N VAL A 77 3.79 12.54 -1.49
CA VAL A 77 2.35 12.32 -1.40
C VAL A 77 1.70 13.61 -0.90
N LEU A 78 0.70 14.11 -1.62
CA LEU A 78 0.08 15.39 -1.36
C LEU A 78 -1.44 15.28 -1.32
N VAL A 79 -2.05 15.84 -0.28
CA VAL A 79 -3.48 16.09 -0.21
C VAL A 79 -3.73 17.59 -0.40
N LYS A 80 -4.57 17.94 -1.37
CA LYS A 80 -4.95 19.33 -1.67
C LYS A 80 -6.33 19.63 -1.06
N GLY A 81 -6.38 20.57 -0.13
CA GLY A 81 -7.64 21.17 0.33
C GLY A 81 -8.25 22.08 -0.74
N GLY A 82 -9.58 22.21 -0.73
CA GLY A 82 -10.28 23.16 -1.61
C GLY A 82 -10.19 22.84 -3.10
N ILE A 83 -10.43 21.58 -3.49
CA ILE A 83 -10.45 21.16 -4.90
C ILE A 83 -11.79 21.42 -5.62
N THR A 84 -12.90 21.48 -4.86
CA THR A 84 -14.24 21.77 -5.38
C THR A 84 -14.65 23.19 -5.03
N VAL A 85 -15.65 23.75 -5.71
CA VAL A 85 -16.20 25.08 -5.38
C VAL A 85 -16.60 25.18 -3.91
N GLY A 86 -17.23 24.13 -3.38
CA GLY A 86 -17.60 24.05 -1.95
C GLY A 86 -16.36 24.07 -1.05
N GLY A 87 -15.36 23.25 -1.35
CA GLY A 87 -14.11 23.20 -0.60
C GLY A 87 -13.29 24.49 -0.69
N GLN A 88 -13.26 25.14 -1.86
CA GLN A 88 -12.58 26.42 -2.07
C GLN A 88 -13.18 27.52 -1.19
N ARG A 89 -14.51 27.61 -1.11
CA ARG A 89 -15.19 28.55 -0.20
C ARG A 89 -14.84 28.28 1.25
N ALA A 90 -14.85 27.01 1.67
CA ALA A 90 -14.48 26.64 3.03
C ALA A 90 -13.01 27.01 3.33
N ALA A 91 -12.08 26.67 2.45
CA ALA A 91 -10.66 27.00 2.61
C ALA A 91 -10.40 28.52 2.63
N ALA A 92 -11.07 29.29 1.76
CA ALA A 92 -10.96 30.74 1.73
C ALA A 92 -11.43 31.39 3.04
N SER A 93 -12.55 30.90 3.62
CA SER A 93 -13.02 31.38 4.92
C SER A 93 -12.09 31.01 6.08
N HIS A 94 -11.37 29.89 5.97
CA HIS A 94 -10.51 29.37 7.02
C HIS A 94 -9.11 30.01 7.02
N THR A 95 -8.56 30.31 5.84
CA THR A 95 -7.16 30.73 5.68
C THR A 95 -6.99 32.11 5.06
N GLY A 96 -8.04 32.69 4.49
CA GLY A 96 -7.96 33.90 3.68
C GLY A 96 -7.22 33.73 2.34
N SER A 97 -6.83 32.50 1.97
CA SER A 97 -6.09 32.26 0.72
C SER A 97 -6.99 32.32 -0.51
N LEU A 98 -6.44 32.84 -1.62
CA LEU A 98 -7.13 32.89 -2.91
C LEU A 98 -7.34 31.48 -3.45
N ALA A 99 -8.53 31.20 -4.00
CA ALA A 99 -8.83 29.90 -4.57
C ALA A 99 -7.91 29.58 -5.77
N SER A 100 -7.11 28.53 -5.65
CA SER A 100 -6.31 27.99 -6.75
C SER A 100 -7.19 27.16 -7.70
N ASP A 101 -7.03 27.34 -9.01
CA ASP A 101 -7.67 26.47 -10.01
C ASP A 101 -7.17 25.02 -9.85
N SER A 102 -8.10 24.09 -9.62
CA SER A 102 -7.78 22.69 -9.34
C SER A 102 -7.17 21.96 -10.54
N LYS A 103 -7.53 22.34 -11.78
CA LYS A 103 -6.96 21.75 -13.01
C LYS A 103 -5.52 22.20 -13.21
N ILE A 104 -5.22 23.48 -12.92
CA ILE A 104 -3.84 23.98 -12.98
C ILE A 104 -2.96 23.24 -11.96
N PHE A 105 -3.46 23.10 -10.71
CA PHE A 105 -2.75 22.38 -9.66
C PHE A 105 -2.54 20.90 -10.01
N GLU A 106 -3.52 20.26 -10.63
CA GLU A 106 -3.42 18.88 -11.14
C GLU A 106 -2.36 18.73 -12.24
N GLY A 107 -2.37 19.63 -13.22
CA GLY A 107 -1.37 19.65 -14.29
C GLY A 107 0.05 19.82 -13.72
N MET A 108 0.21 20.78 -12.81
CA MET A 108 1.49 21.08 -12.13
C MET A 108 2.01 19.86 -11.36
N THR A 109 1.18 19.26 -10.49
CA THR A 109 1.59 18.09 -9.70
C THR A 109 1.91 16.88 -10.56
N ARG A 110 1.13 16.65 -11.65
CA ARG A 110 1.44 15.60 -12.63
C ARG A 110 2.78 15.82 -13.32
N GLN A 111 3.09 17.04 -13.74
CA GLN A 111 4.38 17.37 -14.36
C GLN A 111 5.56 17.21 -13.40
N ALA A 112 5.34 17.50 -12.11
CA ALA A 112 6.36 17.37 -11.07
C ALA A 112 6.51 15.95 -10.50
N GLY A 113 5.71 14.97 -10.94
CA GLY A 113 5.76 13.60 -10.41
C GLY A 113 5.11 13.44 -9.03
N VAL A 114 4.47 14.47 -8.51
CA VAL A 114 3.87 14.47 -7.18
C VAL A 114 2.63 13.58 -7.17
N THR A 115 2.55 12.70 -6.18
CA THR A 115 1.41 11.81 -5.98
C THR A 115 0.30 12.54 -5.25
N ARG A 116 -0.74 12.96 -5.98
CA ARG A 116 -1.93 13.54 -5.36
C ARG A 116 -2.86 12.45 -4.83
N ALA A 117 -3.11 12.45 -3.53
CA ALA A 117 -4.08 11.59 -2.89
C ALA A 117 -5.46 12.28 -2.80
N PRO A 118 -6.57 11.51 -2.90
CA PRO A 118 -7.92 12.07 -2.86
C PRO A 118 -8.38 12.46 -1.44
N ASP A 119 -7.86 11.78 -0.42
CA ASP A 119 -8.25 11.90 0.98
C ASP A 119 -7.09 11.52 1.91
N ILE A 120 -7.31 11.67 3.22
CA ILE A 120 -6.31 11.51 4.26
C ILE A 120 -5.92 10.04 4.42
N GLU A 121 -6.91 9.16 4.41
CA GLU A 121 -6.79 7.71 4.48
C GLU A 121 -5.89 7.18 3.36
N SER A 122 -6.22 7.54 2.12
CA SER A 122 -5.48 7.12 0.92
C SER A 122 -4.07 7.72 0.93
N ALA A 123 -3.91 8.98 1.35
CA ALA A 123 -2.60 9.60 1.42
C ALA A 123 -1.66 8.84 2.36
N PHE A 124 -2.15 8.51 3.56
CA PHE A 124 -1.38 7.74 4.52
C PHE A 124 -0.98 6.38 3.94
N GLU A 125 -1.93 5.65 3.34
CA GLU A 125 -1.64 4.35 2.77
C GLU A 125 -0.63 4.42 1.65
N ILE A 126 -0.78 5.35 0.70
CA ILE A 126 0.17 5.54 -0.40
C ILE A 126 1.57 5.86 0.13
N ALA A 127 1.68 6.75 1.12
CA ALA A 127 2.97 7.06 1.73
C ALA A 127 3.56 5.85 2.45
N ALA A 128 2.76 5.12 3.23
CA ALA A 128 3.19 3.88 3.86
C ALA A 128 3.66 2.85 2.82
N THR A 129 3.02 2.76 1.65
CA THR A 129 3.48 1.89 0.57
C THR A 129 4.83 2.31 0.02
N PHE A 130 5.04 3.62 -0.27
CA PHE A 130 6.34 4.12 -0.71
C PHE A 130 7.45 3.86 0.31
N ALA A 131 7.15 3.99 1.60
CA ALA A 131 8.12 3.79 2.67
C ALA A 131 8.51 2.30 2.88
N THR A 132 7.63 1.36 2.50
CA THR A 132 7.74 -0.04 2.98
C THR A 132 7.82 -1.07 1.86
N GLN A 133 7.72 -0.64 0.61
CA GLN A 133 7.75 -1.50 -0.57
C GLN A 133 8.75 -0.95 -1.59
N PRO A 134 9.48 -1.83 -2.30
CA PRO A 134 10.29 -1.39 -3.43
C PRO A 134 9.39 -0.82 -4.55
N LEU A 135 9.96 0.00 -5.44
CA LEU A 135 9.21 0.46 -6.61
C LEU A 135 9.04 -0.69 -7.62
N PRO A 136 7.84 -0.88 -8.19
CA PRO A 136 7.63 -1.84 -9.26
C PRO A 136 8.35 -1.40 -10.54
N ASN A 137 8.82 -2.39 -11.30
CA ASN A 137 9.46 -2.17 -12.61
C ASN A 137 8.46 -2.03 -13.75
N GLY A 138 7.16 -2.23 -13.49
CA GLY A 138 6.11 -2.18 -14.48
C GLY A 138 4.72 -2.36 -13.88
N SER A 139 3.73 -2.56 -14.74
CA SER A 139 2.31 -2.57 -14.40
C SER A 139 1.72 -3.97 -14.15
N ARG A 140 2.47 -5.04 -14.46
CA ARG A 140 1.96 -6.41 -14.49
C ARG A 140 1.83 -6.95 -13.08
N THR A 141 0.62 -6.91 -12.55
CA THR A 141 0.30 -7.34 -11.20
C THR A 141 -0.27 -8.74 -11.19
N LEU A 142 0.30 -9.64 -10.39
CA LEU A 142 -0.27 -10.95 -10.09
C LEU A 142 -1.16 -10.86 -8.84
N VAL A 143 -2.35 -11.45 -8.89
CA VAL A 143 -3.18 -11.66 -7.70
C VAL A 143 -3.05 -13.11 -7.25
N LEU A 144 -2.63 -13.33 -6.01
CA LEU A 144 -2.58 -14.64 -5.37
C LEU A 144 -3.65 -14.70 -4.28
N THR A 145 -4.55 -15.68 -4.32
CA THR A 145 -5.67 -15.73 -3.36
C THR A 145 -6.04 -17.14 -2.93
N THR A 146 -6.37 -17.30 -1.65
CA THR A 146 -7.08 -18.49 -1.13
C THR A 146 -8.60 -18.30 -1.09
N ALA A 147 -9.09 -17.11 -1.47
CA ALA A 147 -10.50 -16.75 -1.49
C ALA A 147 -10.90 -16.17 -2.87
N GLY A 148 -11.55 -16.98 -3.70
CA GLY A 148 -11.86 -16.62 -5.09
C GLY A 148 -12.64 -15.31 -5.27
N GLY A 149 -13.65 -15.04 -4.43
CA GLY A 149 -14.44 -13.80 -4.50
C GLY A 149 -13.60 -12.53 -4.28
N TRP A 150 -12.61 -12.59 -3.40
CA TRP A 150 -11.64 -11.50 -3.21
C TRP A 150 -10.76 -11.29 -4.44
N GLY A 151 -10.39 -12.39 -5.11
CA GLY A 151 -9.67 -12.35 -6.38
C GLY A 151 -10.45 -11.61 -7.47
N VAL A 152 -11.76 -11.84 -7.59
CA VAL A 152 -12.62 -11.16 -8.57
C VAL A 152 -12.63 -9.65 -8.33
N VAL A 153 -12.89 -9.21 -7.10
CA VAL A 153 -12.93 -7.77 -6.78
C VAL A 153 -11.57 -7.10 -6.97
N ALA A 154 -10.47 -7.82 -6.67
CA ALA A 154 -9.12 -7.33 -6.93
C ALA A 154 -8.83 -7.21 -8.43
N ALA A 155 -9.27 -8.17 -9.24
CA ALA A 155 -9.16 -8.15 -10.69
C ALA A 155 -9.91 -6.96 -11.30
N ASP A 156 -11.13 -6.69 -10.84
CA ASP A 156 -11.90 -5.50 -11.24
C ASP A 156 -11.17 -4.21 -10.86
N ALA A 157 -10.68 -4.11 -9.62
CA ALA A 157 -9.95 -2.94 -9.15
C ALA A 157 -8.68 -2.67 -9.98
N ILE A 158 -7.91 -3.71 -10.30
CA ILE A 158 -6.72 -3.60 -11.16
C ILE A 158 -7.12 -3.11 -12.55
N SER A 159 -8.16 -3.71 -13.14
CA SER A 159 -8.64 -3.39 -14.48
C SER A 159 -9.23 -1.97 -14.60
N GLN A 160 -9.72 -1.41 -13.49
CA GLN A 160 -10.20 -0.02 -13.40
C GLN A 160 -9.09 0.99 -13.10
N SER A 161 -7.90 0.53 -12.68
CA SER A 161 -6.78 1.42 -12.42
C SER A 161 -6.20 1.98 -13.72
N SER A 162 -5.54 3.13 -13.65
CA SER A 162 -4.96 3.76 -14.84
C SER A 162 -3.61 3.16 -15.23
N GLU A 163 -2.87 2.60 -14.28
CA GLU A 163 -1.49 2.17 -14.48
C GLU A 163 -1.30 0.66 -14.46
N LEU A 164 -2.16 -0.09 -13.74
CA LEU A 164 -1.98 -1.52 -13.51
C LEU A 164 -2.71 -2.36 -14.54
N VAL A 165 -2.16 -3.55 -14.79
CA VAL A 165 -2.82 -4.60 -15.56
C VAL A 165 -2.69 -5.92 -14.81
N LEU A 166 -3.68 -6.80 -14.96
CA LEU A 166 -3.52 -8.19 -14.56
C LEU A 166 -2.44 -8.81 -15.44
N ALA A 167 -1.34 -9.25 -14.81
CA ALA A 167 -0.27 -9.95 -15.51
C ALA A 167 -0.84 -11.16 -16.28
N PRO A 168 -0.67 -11.23 -17.62
CA PRO A 168 -0.95 -12.45 -18.36
C PRO A 168 -0.07 -13.56 -17.78
N LEU A 169 -0.66 -14.71 -17.46
CA LEU A 169 0.10 -15.78 -16.80
C LEU A 169 1.00 -16.48 -17.83
N PRO A 170 2.34 -16.38 -17.73
CA PRO A 170 3.26 -17.00 -18.67
C PRO A 170 3.14 -18.53 -18.62
N ASN A 171 3.36 -19.20 -19.77
CA ASN A 171 3.15 -20.64 -19.87
C ASN A 171 4.06 -21.44 -18.92
N ASP A 172 5.33 -21.05 -18.81
CA ASP A 172 6.30 -21.67 -17.90
C ASP A 172 5.95 -21.46 -16.42
N LEU A 173 5.49 -20.25 -16.06
CA LEU A 173 4.98 -19.99 -14.71
C LEU A 173 3.71 -20.82 -14.43
N LYS A 174 2.78 -20.88 -15.39
CA LYS A 174 1.56 -21.70 -15.30
C LYS A 174 1.86 -23.18 -15.13
N GLU A 175 2.83 -23.73 -15.87
CA GLU A 175 3.26 -25.12 -15.73
C GLU A 175 3.94 -25.39 -14.38
N THR A 176 4.64 -24.41 -13.83
CA THR A 176 5.20 -24.52 -12.47
C THR A 176 4.06 -24.55 -11.44
N ILE A 177 3.09 -23.64 -11.56
CA ILE A 177 1.92 -23.59 -10.67
C ILE A 177 1.06 -24.87 -10.77
N ASN A 178 0.91 -25.46 -11.97
CA ASN A 178 0.20 -26.73 -12.18
C ASN A 178 0.75 -27.88 -11.32
N LYS A 179 2.05 -27.86 -10.97
CA LYS A 179 2.68 -28.88 -10.13
C LYS A 179 2.42 -28.65 -8.63
N LEU A 180 2.10 -27.41 -8.24
CA LEU A 180 1.91 -26.99 -6.86
C LEU A 180 0.44 -26.99 -6.43
N LEU A 181 -0.48 -26.87 -7.39
CA LEU A 181 -1.91 -26.70 -7.14
C LEU A 181 -2.74 -27.85 -7.71
N PRO A 182 -3.91 -28.15 -7.10
CA PRO A 182 -4.79 -29.20 -7.59
C PRO A 182 -5.33 -28.85 -8.99
N PRO A 183 -5.70 -29.85 -9.83
CA PRO A 183 -6.15 -29.61 -11.22
C PRO A 183 -7.35 -28.68 -11.41
N ARG A 184 -7.99 -28.19 -10.35
CA ARG A 184 -9.14 -27.27 -10.39
C ARG A 184 -8.78 -25.81 -10.08
N TRP A 185 -7.51 -25.46 -9.91
CA TRP A 185 -7.08 -24.07 -9.75
C TRP A 185 -7.36 -23.27 -11.04
N SER A 186 -7.44 -21.94 -10.90
CA SER A 186 -7.98 -21.02 -11.93
C SER A 186 -7.28 -21.05 -13.29
N ARG A 187 -5.99 -21.44 -13.36
CA ARG A 187 -5.16 -21.40 -14.58
C ARG A 187 -5.10 -20.04 -15.28
N ASN A 188 -5.35 -18.99 -14.52
CA ASN A 188 -5.35 -17.60 -14.94
C ASN A 188 -4.87 -16.70 -13.77
N ASN A 189 -4.84 -15.39 -14.00
CA ASN A 189 -4.67 -14.38 -12.96
C ASN A 189 -6.04 -13.73 -12.69
N PRO A 190 -6.61 -13.84 -11.47
CA PRO A 190 -6.01 -14.30 -10.21
C PRO A 190 -5.65 -15.79 -10.13
N VAL A 191 -4.53 -16.09 -9.47
CA VAL A 191 -4.14 -17.45 -9.07
C VAL A 191 -4.90 -17.81 -7.79
N ASP A 192 -6.02 -18.52 -7.97
CA ASP A 192 -6.82 -19.06 -6.86
C ASP A 192 -6.32 -20.46 -6.50
N LEU A 193 -5.85 -20.61 -5.26
CA LEU A 193 -5.34 -21.89 -4.73
C LEU A 193 -6.45 -22.94 -4.59
N ALA A 194 -7.71 -22.51 -4.63
CA ALA A 194 -8.91 -23.33 -4.57
C ALA A 194 -8.99 -24.19 -3.29
N GLY A 195 -8.41 -23.77 -2.16
CA GLY A 195 -8.36 -24.61 -0.94
C GLY A 195 -7.38 -25.80 -1.07
N GLY A 196 -6.46 -25.74 -2.03
CA GLY A 196 -5.40 -26.73 -2.23
C GLY A 196 -4.10 -26.39 -1.51
N GLU A 197 -4.08 -25.35 -0.69
CA GLU A 197 -2.89 -24.93 0.03
C GLU A 197 -2.49 -25.97 1.09
N THR A 198 -1.26 -26.44 0.96
CA THR A 198 -0.55 -27.13 2.03
C THR A 198 0.29 -26.12 2.80
N ARG A 199 1.07 -26.64 3.75
CA ARG A 199 1.99 -25.82 4.55
C ARG A 199 2.92 -24.95 3.69
N ASP A 200 3.37 -25.46 2.54
CA ASP A 200 4.47 -24.89 1.75
C ASP A 200 4.00 -24.19 0.46
N THR A 201 2.73 -24.39 0.08
CA THR A 201 2.19 -23.93 -1.21
C THR A 201 2.26 -22.41 -1.39
N ILE A 202 1.83 -21.61 -0.39
CA ILE A 202 1.84 -20.14 -0.49
C ILE A 202 3.28 -19.57 -0.57
N PRO A 203 4.21 -19.92 0.34
CA PRO A 203 5.60 -19.47 0.25
C PRO A 203 6.27 -19.83 -1.09
N GLU A 204 6.04 -21.04 -1.59
CA GLU A 204 6.62 -21.49 -2.86
C GLU A 204 6.03 -20.72 -4.06
N LEU A 205 4.71 -20.53 -4.11
CA LEU A 205 4.07 -19.76 -5.17
C LEU A 205 4.53 -18.29 -5.19
N LEU A 206 4.66 -17.64 -4.04
CA LEU A 206 5.19 -16.28 -3.95
C LEU A 206 6.64 -16.21 -4.46
N SER A 207 7.48 -17.17 -4.05
CA SER A 207 8.88 -17.25 -4.46
C SER A 207 9.02 -17.43 -5.98
N VAL A 208 8.26 -18.36 -6.58
CA VAL A 208 8.30 -18.60 -8.02
C VAL A 208 7.74 -17.41 -8.81
N ALA A 209 6.59 -16.88 -8.41
CA ALA A 209 5.94 -15.76 -9.09
C ALA A 209 6.79 -14.48 -9.06
N SER A 210 7.35 -14.14 -7.90
CA SER A 210 8.17 -12.93 -7.74
C SER A 210 9.47 -12.97 -8.54
N LYS A 211 10.05 -14.16 -8.77
CA LYS A 211 11.26 -14.31 -9.59
C LYS A 211 10.97 -14.22 -11.09
N HIS A 212 9.72 -14.39 -11.50
CA HIS A 212 9.36 -14.38 -12.90
C HIS A 212 9.47 -12.95 -13.50
N PRO A 213 10.18 -12.74 -14.63
CA PRO A 213 10.39 -11.41 -15.20
C PRO A 213 9.11 -10.74 -15.69
N GLU A 214 8.07 -11.53 -16.00
CA GLU A 214 6.76 -11.02 -16.43
C GLU A 214 5.83 -10.56 -15.30
N ILE A 215 6.26 -10.66 -14.04
CA ILE A 215 5.50 -10.21 -12.87
C ILE A 215 6.23 -9.03 -12.24
N ASP A 216 5.60 -7.88 -12.12
CA ASP A 216 6.21 -6.67 -11.57
C ASP A 216 5.82 -6.43 -10.10
N SER A 217 4.69 -6.98 -9.67
CA SER A 217 4.13 -6.86 -8.32
C SER A 217 3.17 -8.01 -8.00
N ILE A 218 2.93 -8.25 -6.71
CA ILE A 218 1.98 -9.26 -6.23
C ILE A 218 1.00 -8.62 -5.23
N ILE A 219 -0.29 -8.91 -5.36
CA ILE A 219 -1.30 -8.67 -4.33
C ILE A 219 -1.75 -10.02 -3.78
N GLN A 220 -1.54 -10.23 -2.49
CA GLN A 220 -1.89 -11.45 -1.77
C GLN A 220 -3.14 -11.25 -0.92
N LEU A 221 -4.10 -12.15 -1.13
CA LEU A 221 -5.44 -12.11 -0.54
C LEU A 221 -5.79 -13.42 0.15
N GLY A 222 -6.78 -13.37 1.05
CA GLY A 222 -7.33 -14.55 1.73
C GLY A 222 -6.44 -15.12 2.85
N LEU A 223 -5.42 -14.38 3.28
CA LEU A 223 -4.72 -14.69 4.52
C LEU A 223 -5.57 -14.35 5.75
N GLY A 224 -5.23 -14.94 6.88
CA GLY A 224 -5.85 -14.72 8.19
C GLY A 224 -6.91 -15.77 8.58
N ILE A 225 -7.30 -16.65 7.65
CA ILE A 225 -8.27 -17.74 7.91
C ILE A 225 -7.75 -18.68 8.99
N GLN A 226 -6.47 -19.07 8.97
CA GLN A 226 -5.89 -19.95 9.98
C GLN A 226 -5.89 -19.24 11.34
N GLY A 227 -5.55 -17.95 11.36
CA GLY A 227 -5.65 -17.11 12.56
C GLY A 227 -7.08 -17.06 13.14
N ASN A 228 -8.10 -16.97 12.29
CA ASN A 228 -9.50 -17.01 12.72
C ASN A 228 -9.90 -18.38 13.26
N THR A 229 -9.43 -19.47 12.62
CA THR A 229 -9.63 -20.83 13.15
C THR A 229 -8.98 -21.00 14.51
N ALA A 230 -7.76 -20.49 14.71
CA ALA A 230 -7.09 -20.50 16.01
C ALA A 230 -7.90 -19.75 17.06
N ASN A 231 -8.41 -18.56 16.72
CA ASN A 231 -9.24 -17.77 17.64
C ASN A 231 -10.56 -18.47 17.97
N LEU A 232 -11.22 -19.09 16.99
CA LEU A 232 -12.46 -19.85 17.20
C LEU A 232 -12.24 -21.03 18.14
N VAL A 233 -11.14 -21.77 17.95
CA VAL A 233 -10.79 -22.90 18.83
C VAL A 233 -10.46 -22.40 20.23
N ARG A 234 -9.66 -21.34 20.36
CA ARG A 234 -9.25 -20.74 21.65
C ARG A 234 -10.43 -20.22 22.46
N THR A 235 -11.44 -19.65 21.81
CA THR A 235 -12.63 -19.09 22.46
C THR A 235 -13.73 -20.14 22.69
N GLY A 236 -13.53 -21.36 22.20
CA GLY A 236 -14.43 -22.49 22.40
C GLY A 236 -14.43 -23.03 23.84
N LYS A 237 -15.57 -23.58 24.26
CA LYS A 237 -15.79 -24.09 25.63
C LYS A 237 -14.84 -25.22 26.06
N PHE A 238 -14.21 -25.90 25.11
CA PHE A 238 -13.34 -27.06 25.36
C PHE A 238 -11.85 -26.68 25.43
N TYR A 239 -11.48 -25.42 25.20
CA TYR A 239 -10.09 -24.99 25.29
C TYR A 239 -9.66 -24.79 26.76
N PRO A 240 -8.46 -25.22 27.20
CA PRO A 240 -7.36 -25.79 26.40
C PRO A 240 -7.33 -27.35 26.32
N GLU A 241 -8.38 -28.03 26.76
CA GLU A 241 -8.44 -29.50 26.84
C GLU A 241 -8.35 -30.20 25.46
N HIS A 242 -8.29 -31.53 25.46
CA HIS A 242 -8.29 -32.38 24.25
C HIS A 242 -7.18 -32.07 23.22
N GLY A 243 -6.09 -31.45 23.66
CA GLY A 243 -4.98 -31.07 22.77
C GLY A 243 -5.30 -29.89 21.85
N LEU A 244 -6.35 -29.12 22.12
CA LEU A 244 -6.74 -27.96 21.32
C LEU A 244 -5.67 -26.87 21.29
N GLU A 245 -4.83 -26.76 22.33
CA GLU A 245 -3.68 -25.86 22.34
C GLU A 245 -2.70 -26.14 21.19
N ARG A 246 -2.45 -27.42 20.87
CA ARG A 246 -1.59 -27.79 19.73
C ARG A 246 -2.21 -27.36 18.39
N ILE A 247 -3.54 -27.41 18.27
CA ILE A 247 -4.27 -27.00 17.06
C ILE A 247 -4.16 -25.48 16.89
N VAL A 248 -4.42 -24.71 17.95
CA VAL A 248 -4.24 -23.26 17.98
C VAL A 248 -2.81 -22.89 17.57
N ASN A 249 -1.81 -23.48 18.22
CA ASN A 249 -0.40 -23.22 17.93
C ASN A 249 0.03 -23.61 16.51
N PHE A 250 -0.63 -24.61 15.89
CA PHE A 250 -0.39 -24.94 14.49
C PHE A 250 -0.89 -23.83 13.57
N HIS A 251 -2.16 -23.44 13.73
CA HIS A 251 -2.79 -22.43 12.88
C HIS A 251 -2.10 -21.06 12.98
N GLU A 252 -1.74 -20.61 14.19
CA GLU A 252 -1.07 -19.31 14.37
C GLU A 252 0.33 -19.30 13.77
N ARG A 253 1.11 -20.38 13.94
CA ARG A 253 2.44 -20.50 13.33
C ARG A 253 2.34 -20.53 11.80
N GLN A 254 1.34 -21.21 11.28
CA GLN A 254 1.16 -21.31 9.83
C GLN A 254 0.76 -19.97 9.22
N GLU A 255 -0.15 -19.24 9.87
CA GLU A 255 -0.58 -17.91 9.46
C GLU A 255 0.59 -16.90 9.49
N LYS A 256 1.36 -16.91 10.58
CA LYS A 256 2.58 -16.10 10.71
C LYS A 256 3.57 -16.40 9.57
N ARG A 257 3.80 -17.67 9.26
CA ARG A 257 4.71 -18.08 8.20
C ARG A 257 4.27 -17.57 6.82
N TYR A 258 2.97 -17.55 6.52
CA TYR A 258 2.49 -16.99 5.25
C TYR A 258 2.74 -15.49 5.14
N ALA A 259 2.54 -14.74 6.22
CA ALA A 259 2.85 -13.32 6.28
C ALA A 259 4.36 -13.04 6.14
N GLU A 260 5.19 -13.81 6.83
CA GLU A 260 6.66 -13.73 6.72
C GLU A 260 7.14 -14.01 5.30
N ALA A 261 6.56 -14.99 4.62
CA ALA A 261 6.89 -15.29 3.23
C ALA A 261 6.60 -14.11 2.29
N SER A 262 5.48 -13.40 2.47
CA SER A 262 5.16 -12.18 1.70
C SER A 262 6.24 -11.11 1.86
N ILE A 263 6.70 -10.90 3.10
CA ILE A 263 7.72 -9.92 3.46
C ILE A 263 9.07 -10.32 2.84
N GLU A 264 9.52 -11.55 3.10
CA GLU A 264 10.80 -12.08 2.63
C GLU A 264 10.89 -12.06 1.10
N VAL A 265 9.82 -12.49 0.43
CA VAL A 265 9.77 -12.50 -1.04
C VAL A 265 9.88 -11.10 -1.61
N SER A 266 9.21 -10.11 -1.02
CA SER A 266 9.33 -8.72 -1.47
C SER A 266 10.76 -8.18 -1.31
N LEU A 267 11.39 -8.44 -0.16
CA LEU A 267 12.77 -8.01 0.11
C LEU A 267 13.78 -8.66 -0.85
N THR A 268 13.64 -9.97 -1.09
CA THR A 268 14.61 -10.74 -1.89
C THR A 268 14.42 -10.54 -3.40
N SER A 269 13.20 -10.34 -3.88
CA SER A 269 12.92 -10.11 -5.29
C SER A 269 13.04 -8.65 -5.72
N GLY A 270 13.01 -7.71 -4.76
CA GLY A 270 12.93 -6.28 -5.06
C GLY A 270 11.60 -5.87 -5.70
N LYS A 271 10.54 -6.67 -5.54
CA LYS A 271 9.20 -6.38 -6.08
C LYS A 271 8.19 -6.13 -4.96
N PRO A 272 7.19 -5.26 -5.17
CA PRO A 272 6.11 -5.09 -4.20
C PRO A 272 5.34 -6.40 -3.99
N VAL A 273 5.14 -6.77 -2.73
CA VAL A 273 4.16 -7.78 -2.32
C VAL A 273 3.24 -7.16 -1.28
N LEU A 274 2.00 -6.87 -1.68
CA LEU A 274 1.01 -6.24 -0.83
C LEU A 274 0.06 -7.30 -0.26
N VAL A 275 -0.25 -7.21 1.03
CA VAL A 275 -1.20 -8.10 1.69
C VAL A 275 -2.47 -7.32 2.03
N ALA A 276 -3.62 -7.82 1.59
CA ALA A 276 -4.90 -7.18 1.87
C ALA A 276 -5.93 -8.15 2.47
N SER A 277 -6.55 -7.71 3.57
CA SER A 277 -7.63 -8.39 4.27
C SER A 277 -8.37 -7.40 5.17
N GLU A 278 -9.69 -7.50 5.19
CA GLU A 278 -10.60 -6.86 6.14
C GLU A 278 -10.23 -7.09 7.60
N LEU A 279 -9.50 -8.19 7.90
CA LEU A 279 -9.02 -8.50 9.25
C LEU A 279 -8.09 -7.41 9.79
N ALA A 280 -7.43 -6.64 8.93
CA ALA A 280 -6.68 -5.46 9.36
C ALA A 280 -7.56 -4.46 10.14
N ALA A 281 -8.85 -4.38 9.83
CA ALA A 281 -9.82 -3.58 10.58
C ALA A 281 -10.55 -4.39 11.65
N THR A 282 -11.03 -5.59 11.31
CA THR A 282 -11.98 -6.34 12.16
C THR A 282 -11.30 -7.20 13.22
N GLN A 283 -10.05 -7.63 12.98
CA GLN A 283 -9.28 -8.48 13.88
C GLN A 283 -7.80 -8.05 13.88
N PRO A 284 -7.46 -6.86 14.42
CA PRO A 284 -6.10 -6.33 14.41
C PRO A 284 -5.07 -7.22 15.14
N ASN A 285 -5.53 -8.13 16.01
CA ASN A 285 -4.70 -9.09 16.72
C ASN A 285 -4.56 -10.44 16.00
N ASN A 286 -5.15 -10.60 14.80
CA ASN A 286 -4.96 -11.80 14.00
C ASN A 286 -3.44 -11.99 13.72
N PRO A 287 -2.89 -13.21 13.85
CA PRO A 287 -1.46 -13.46 13.68
C PRO A 287 -0.86 -12.94 12.38
N MET A 288 -1.57 -13.03 11.24
CA MET A 288 -1.08 -12.46 9.98
C MET A 288 -1.01 -10.93 10.06
N VAL A 289 -2.10 -10.28 10.49
CA VAL A 289 -2.17 -8.81 10.57
C VAL A 289 -1.06 -8.29 11.47
N LYS A 290 -0.90 -8.90 12.64
CA LYS A 290 0.17 -8.54 13.58
C LYS A 290 1.56 -8.73 12.96
N THR A 291 1.80 -9.86 12.29
CA THR A 291 3.10 -10.14 11.66
C THR A 291 3.44 -9.11 10.57
N ILE A 292 2.46 -8.72 9.74
CA ILE A 292 2.67 -7.69 8.71
C ILE A 292 2.97 -6.34 9.38
N ARG A 293 2.21 -5.93 10.40
CA ARG A 293 2.43 -4.66 11.11
C ARG A 293 3.76 -4.61 11.86
N ASP A 294 4.12 -5.68 12.57
CA ASP A 294 5.38 -5.79 13.32
C ASP A 294 6.60 -5.75 12.39
N SER A 295 6.44 -6.12 11.11
CA SER A 295 7.48 -5.96 10.08
C SER A 295 7.62 -4.53 9.55
N GLY A 296 6.80 -3.59 10.05
CA GLY A 296 6.72 -2.22 9.57
C GLY A 296 6.05 -2.10 8.20
N ARG A 297 5.24 -3.08 7.78
CA ARG A 297 4.50 -3.06 6.51
C ARG A 297 3.01 -2.88 6.74
N LEU A 298 2.33 -2.34 5.72
CA LEU A 298 0.89 -2.14 5.76
C LEU A 298 0.13 -3.42 5.36
N CYS A 299 -0.78 -3.87 6.22
CA CYS A 299 -1.85 -4.79 5.85
C CYS A 299 -3.09 -3.98 5.46
N TYR A 300 -3.45 -3.97 4.17
CA TYR A 300 -4.58 -3.17 3.68
C TYR A 300 -5.90 -3.79 4.10
N ILE A 301 -6.91 -2.97 4.38
CA ILE A 301 -8.24 -3.46 4.77
C ILE A 301 -9.06 -4.00 3.58
N SER A 302 -8.63 -3.75 2.34
CA SER A 302 -9.28 -4.24 1.13
C SER A 302 -8.32 -4.27 -0.07
N ALA A 303 -8.65 -5.09 -1.06
CA ALA A 303 -7.90 -5.14 -2.31
C ALA A 303 -7.90 -3.79 -3.05
N ASN A 304 -9.02 -3.07 -3.08
CA ASN A 304 -9.11 -1.76 -3.75
C ASN A 304 -8.11 -0.75 -3.17
N ARG A 305 -7.89 -0.74 -1.86
CA ARG A 305 -6.91 0.15 -1.21
C ARG A 305 -5.48 -0.25 -1.57
N ALA A 306 -5.18 -1.54 -1.57
CA ALA A 306 -3.87 -2.04 -2.03
C ALA A 306 -3.59 -1.71 -3.50
N VAL A 307 -4.58 -1.90 -4.38
CA VAL A 307 -4.51 -1.56 -5.80
C VAL A 307 -4.31 -0.05 -6.00
N SER A 308 -5.07 0.78 -5.30
CA SER A 308 -4.96 2.24 -5.36
C SER A 308 -3.55 2.70 -5.01
N ALA A 309 -2.99 2.19 -3.92
CA ALA A 309 -1.64 2.55 -3.51
C ALA A 309 -0.57 2.05 -4.51
N LEU A 310 -0.69 0.81 -4.99
CA LEU A 310 0.23 0.25 -5.99
C LEU A 310 0.19 1.03 -7.32
N ASN A 311 -0.98 1.48 -7.75
CA ASN A 311 -1.16 2.31 -8.94
C ASN A 311 -0.31 3.59 -8.85
N HIS A 312 -0.25 4.22 -7.68
CA HIS A 312 0.59 5.39 -7.45
C HIS A 312 2.09 5.09 -7.49
N LEU A 313 2.52 3.93 -6.98
CA LEU A 313 3.91 3.48 -7.08
C LEU A 313 4.33 3.27 -8.55
N VAL A 314 3.48 2.63 -9.37
CA VAL A 314 3.75 2.44 -10.80
C VAL A 314 3.81 3.77 -11.52
N ARG A 315 2.85 4.67 -11.27
CA ARG A 315 2.86 6.03 -11.84
C ARG A 315 4.14 6.79 -11.53
N TYR A 316 4.58 6.76 -10.27
CA TYR A 316 5.80 7.42 -9.84
C TYR A 316 7.05 6.77 -10.47
N SER A 317 7.12 5.45 -10.49
CA SER A 317 8.20 4.69 -11.14
C SER A 317 8.32 5.06 -12.63
N GLY A 318 7.20 5.09 -13.36
CA GLY A 318 7.15 5.51 -14.76
C GLY A 318 7.59 6.95 -14.97
N TRP A 319 7.13 7.90 -14.13
CA TRP A 319 7.56 9.30 -14.20
C TRP A 319 9.06 9.46 -13.93
N ARG A 320 9.60 8.75 -12.93
CA ARG A 320 11.02 8.80 -12.56
C ARG A 320 11.90 8.29 -13.70
N ASN A 321 11.48 7.20 -14.36
CA ASN A 321 12.21 6.61 -15.49
C ASN A 321 12.21 7.48 -16.75
N GLN A 322 11.20 8.33 -16.95
CA GLN A 322 11.16 9.31 -18.05
C GLN A 322 11.95 10.58 -17.77
N SER A 323 12.25 10.86 -16.49
CA SER A 323 12.88 12.09 -16.02
C SER A 323 14.40 11.98 -15.81
N ASN A 324 14.93 10.75 -15.85
CA ASN A 324 16.37 10.42 -15.85
C ASN A 324 16.88 10.29 -17.28
#